data_AF-A0A4R6FYP0-F1
#
_entry.id   AF-A0A4R6FYP0-F1
#
_cell.length_a   1.000
_cell.length_b   1.000
_cell.length_c   1.000
_cell.angle_alpha   90.00
_cell.angle_beta   90.00
_cell.angle_gamma   90.00
#
_symmetry.space_group_name_H-M   'P 1'
#
loop_
_entity.id
_entity.type
_entity.pdbx_description
1 polymer ?
#
loop_
_entity_poly.entity_id
_entity_poly.type
_entity_poly.pdbx_seq_one_letter_code
_entity_poly.pdbx_strand_id
1 'polypeptide(L)'
;MKNEFITEGKFSTIALRLVAARFIHKNEDEGVLEIDRIARGVRSQVAMQYLILWAALMLATSFFLIFALAAITLVFVNEEYGHVAGVIALLQFAIVIGILSYWRSLQYGGLTVGKPQPAIYANPEDPAAQNLERLFTELQKESTPRAFYRSRNGVKRYVDERYFFGALRVALVSKNPELRDMFFPPIGVWFSRELFMEVDVSALIVKAKAKPNAAGVKKTYDYTDAAMSLIEHPAIRELDPNKRGSQMLVKGLLHDWYESNRQTPPGETQLALYAKMILDVIRKNRAR
;
A
#
# COMPACT_ATOMS: atom_id res chain seq x y z
N MET A 1 19.28 13.58 32.94
CA MET A 1 18.04 14.41 33.08
C MET A 1 16.89 13.55 32.57
N LYS A 2 16.27 12.78 33.46
CA LYS A 2 14.96 13.07 34.07
C LYS A 2 13.87 13.31 33.02
N ASN A 3 13.06 12.26 32.86
CA ASN A 3 11.72 12.26 32.30
C ASN A 3 10.90 13.41 32.89
N GLU A 4 10.36 14.26 32.02
CA GLU A 4 9.14 15.00 32.31
C GLU A 4 8.09 14.54 31.31
N PHE A 5 7.32 13.55 31.76
CA PHE A 5 5.97 13.29 31.29
C PHE A 5 5.14 14.54 31.62
N ILE A 6 4.94 15.42 30.65
CA ILE A 6 3.87 16.40 30.72
C ILE A 6 2.61 15.70 30.19
N THR A 7 1.82 15.21 31.13
CA THR A 7 0.43 14.80 30.94
C THR A 7 -0.44 16.04 30.80
N GLU A 8 -0.65 16.47 29.55
CA GLU A 8 -1.82 17.26 29.14
C GLU A 8 -2.53 16.47 28.02
N GLY A 9 -3.87 16.43 28.07
CA GLY A 9 -4.79 15.63 27.24
C GLY A 9 -4.19 14.92 26.01
N LYS A 10 -4.08 13.59 26.10
CA LYS A 10 -3.23 12.65 25.35
C LYS A 10 -3.49 12.56 23.82
N PHE A 11 -3.46 13.66 23.09
CA PHE A 11 -3.42 13.66 21.63
C PHE A 11 -1.98 13.51 21.15
N SER A 12 -1.50 12.27 21.04
CA SER A 12 -0.22 11.99 20.39
C SER A 12 -0.36 12.15 18.87
N THR A 13 0.53 12.92 18.23
CA THR A 13 0.63 12.93 16.77
C THR A 13 1.12 11.56 16.30
N ILE A 14 0.28 10.84 15.55
CA ILE A 14 0.58 9.51 15.03
C ILE A 14 0.37 9.51 13.51
N ALA A 15 1.19 8.74 12.77
CA ALA A 15 0.98 8.52 11.35
C ALA A 15 -0.34 7.78 11.09
N LEU A 16 -1.11 8.22 10.10
CA LEU A 16 -2.41 7.66 9.78
C LEU A 16 -2.34 6.17 9.42
N ARG A 17 -1.20 5.72 8.86
CA ARG A 17 -0.89 4.31 8.64
C ARG A 17 -0.90 3.50 9.93
N LEU A 18 -0.31 4.01 11.00
CA LEU A 18 -0.26 3.32 12.30
C LEU A 18 -1.62 3.36 12.99
N VAL A 19 -2.38 4.45 12.81
CA VAL A 19 -3.79 4.51 13.23
C VAL A 19 -4.58 3.39 12.53
N ALA A 20 -4.46 3.29 11.21
CA ALA A 20 -5.10 2.23 10.42
C ALA A 20 -4.66 0.82 10.83
N ALA A 21 -3.36 0.62 11.12
CA ALA A 21 -2.84 -0.66 11.55
C ALA A 21 -3.48 -1.11 12.86
N ARG A 22 -3.62 -0.20 13.83
CA ARG A 22 -4.28 -0.46 15.12
C ARG A 22 -5.78 -0.72 15.00
N PHE A 23 -6.42 -0.21 13.96
CA PHE A 23 -7.82 -0.54 13.64
C PHE A 23 -7.96 -1.98 13.14
N ILE A 24 -6.97 -2.48 12.42
CA ILE A 24 -6.99 -3.82 11.82
C ILE A 24 -6.55 -4.88 12.84
N HIS A 25 -5.48 -4.61 13.58
CA HIS A 25 -4.84 -5.59 14.46
C HIS A 25 -4.32 -4.96 15.76
N LYS A 26 -4.32 -5.71 16.87
CA LYS A 26 -3.77 -5.23 18.15
C LYS A 26 -2.26 -5.04 18.11
N ASN A 27 -1.55 -5.95 17.44
CA ASN A 27 -0.15 -5.76 17.07
C ASN A 27 -0.06 -4.85 15.83
N GLU A 28 0.66 -3.75 15.95
CA GLU A 28 0.85 -2.74 14.90
C GLU A 28 1.57 -3.31 13.67
N ASP A 29 2.57 -4.18 13.82
CA ASP A 29 3.35 -4.73 12.71
C ASP A 29 2.47 -5.61 11.79
N GLU A 30 1.64 -6.46 12.39
CA GLU A 30 0.67 -7.29 11.67
C GLU A 30 -0.41 -6.43 10.99
N GLY A 31 -0.86 -5.38 11.67
CA GLY A 31 -1.80 -4.42 11.08
C GLY A 31 -1.21 -3.72 9.86
N VAL A 32 0.09 -3.40 9.90
CA VAL A 32 0.81 -2.83 8.76
C VAL A 32 0.93 -3.83 7.61
N LEU A 33 1.24 -5.09 7.88
CA LEU A 33 1.30 -6.15 6.86
C LEU A 33 -0.05 -6.36 6.16
N GLU A 34 -1.14 -6.31 6.91
CA GLU A 34 -2.50 -6.41 6.37
C GLU A 34 -2.85 -5.21 5.49
N ILE A 35 -2.45 -3.99 5.86
CA ILE A 35 -2.60 -2.80 4.98
C ILE A 35 -1.85 -3.02 3.67
N ASP A 36 -0.61 -3.53 3.74
CA ASP A 36 0.22 -3.76 2.55
C ASP A 36 -0.33 -4.90 1.68
N ARG A 37 -0.96 -5.93 2.27
CA ARG A 37 -1.71 -6.97 1.54
C ARG A 37 -2.89 -6.35 0.78
N ILE A 38 -3.73 -5.57 1.46
CA ILE A 38 -4.90 -4.92 0.86
C ILE A 38 -4.45 -3.97 -0.26
N ALA A 39 -3.42 -3.16 -0.02
CA ALA A 39 -2.87 -2.23 -1.00
C ALA A 39 -2.34 -2.93 -2.26
N ARG A 40 -1.64 -4.07 -2.11
CA ARG A 40 -1.20 -4.89 -3.25
C ARG A 40 -2.38 -5.45 -4.04
N GLY A 41 -3.43 -5.91 -3.34
CA GLY A 41 -4.68 -6.33 -3.96
C GLY A 41 -5.31 -5.22 -4.80
N VAL A 42 -5.46 -4.02 -4.25
CA VAL A 42 -5.97 -2.85 -4.99
C VAL A 42 -5.12 -2.56 -6.21
N ARG A 43 -3.79 -2.49 -6.05
CA ARG A 43 -2.87 -2.26 -7.17
C ARG A 43 -3.08 -3.26 -8.29
N SER A 44 -3.17 -4.56 -7.99
CA SER A 44 -3.38 -5.58 -9.03
C SER A 44 -4.68 -5.38 -9.81
N GLN A 45 -5.72 -4.86 -9.17
CA GLN A 45 -7.01 -4.59 -9.80
C GLN A 45 -6.99 -3.32 -10.66
N VAL A 46 -6.30 -2.26 -10.22
CA VAL A 46 -6.30 -0.97 -10.94
C VAL A 46 -5.09 -0.74 -11.84
N ALA A 47 -4.05 -1.59 -11.77
CA ALA A 47 -2.82 -1.38 -12.53
C ALA A 47 -3.05 -1.31 -14.04
N MET A 48 -3.83 -2.25 -14.60
CA MET A 48 -4.12 -2.25 -16.03
C MET A 48 -4.93 -1.01 -16.45
N GLN A 49 -5.96 -0.68 -15.68
CA GLN A 49 -6.77 0.51 -15.92
C GLN A 49 -5.94 1.79 -15.85
N TYR A 50 -5.05 1.91 -14.86
CA TYR A 50 -4.13 3.02 -14.73
C TYR A 50 -3.21 3.12 -15.95
N LEU A 51 -2.59 2.02 -16.38
CA LEU A 51 -1.70 2.00 -17.56
C LEU A 51 -2.44 2.44 -18.84
N ILE A 52 -3.67 1.95 -19.06
CA ILE A 52 -4.49 2.33 -20.20
C ILE A 52 -4.81 3.84 -20.15
N LEU A 53 -5.26 4.35 -19.00
CA LEU A 53 -5.58 5.77 -18.85
C LEU A 53 -4.36 6.65 -19.01
N TRP A 54 -3.19 6.20 -18.54
CA TRP A 54 -1.94 6.93 -18.65
C TRP A 54 -1.43 6.97 -20.10
N ALA A 55 -1.52 5.86 -20.83
CA ALA A 55 -1.23 5.81 -22.25
C ALA A 55 -2.18 6.71 -23.07
N ALA A 56 -3.49 6.64 -22.76
CA ALA A 56 -4.49 7.50 -23.39
C ALA A 56 -4.25 8.99 -23.10
N LEU A 57 -3.86 9.33 -21.87
CA LEU A 57 -3.51 10.69 -21.48
C LEU A 57 -2.32 11.20 -22.29
N MET A 58 -1.25 10.41 -22.41
CA MET A 58 -0.07 10.78 -23.17
C MET A 58 -0.36 10.96 -24.66
N LEU A 59 -1.17 10.07 -25.24
CA LEU A 59 -1.57 10.15 -26.63
C LEU A 59 -2.43 11.40 -26.89
N ALA A 60 -3.47 11.61 -26.08
CA ALA A 60 -4.36 12.76 -26.21
C ALA A 60 -3.61 14.08 -26.00
N THR A 61 -2.68 14.14 -25.05
CA THR A 61 -1.83 15.32 -24.82
C THR A 61 -0.92 15.58 -26.01
N SER A 62 -0.31 14.53 -26.57
CA SER A 62 0.56 14.66 -27.75
C SER A 62 -0.22 15.19 -28.96
N PHE A 63 -1.39 14.63 -29.24
CA PHE A 63 -2.25 15.11 -30.31
C PHE A 63 -2.73 16.55 -30.06
N PHE A 64 -3.13 16.88 -28.82
CA PHE A 64 -3.49 18.24 -28.47
C PHE A 64 -2.36 19.22 -28.82
N LEU A 65 -1.12 18.93 -28.43
CA LEU A 65 0.03 19.80 -28.71
C LEU A 65 0.30 19.94 -30.21
N ILE A 66 0.27 18.83 -30.96
CA ILE A 66 0.48 18.83 -32.41
C ILE A 66 -0.58 19.67 -33.12
N PHE A 67 -1.87 19.42 -32.84
CA PHE A 67 -2.96 20.13 -33.49
C PHE A 67 -3.08 21.59 -33.02
N ALA A 68 -2.76 21.89 -31.77
CA ALA A 68 -2.71 23.26 -31.28
C ALA A 68 -1.61 24.06 -31.99
N LEU A 69 -0.40 23.48 -32.12
CA LEU A 69 0.70 24.12 -32.84
C LEU A 69 0.39 24.30 -34.34
N ALA A 70 -0.22 23.29 -34.96
CA ALA A 70 -0.66 23.36 -36.35
C ALA A 70 -1.73 24.45 -36.54
N ALA A 71 -2.72 24.51 -35.65
CA ALA A 71 -3.77 25.54 -35.68
C ALA A 71 -3.18 26.95 -35.57
N ILE A 72 -2.28 27.16 -34.62
CA ILE A 72 -1.59 28.44 -34.44
C ILE A 72 -0.83 28.81 -35.72
N THR A 73 -0.02 27.88 -36.25
CA THR A 73 0.80 28.12 -37.45
C THR A 73 -0.07 28.44 -38.67
N LEU A 74 -1.11 27.65 -38.93
CA LEU A 74 -1.99 27.83 -40.09
C LEU A 74 -2.80 29.14 -40.00
N VAL A 75 -3.25 29.51 -38.80
CA VAL A 75 -3.90 30.82 -38.58
C VAL A 75 -2.91 31.96 -38.86
N PHE A 76 -1.65 31.83 -38.44
CA PHE A 76 -0.63 32.84 -38.71
C PHE A 76 -0.28 33.00 -40.21
N VAL A 77 -0.38 31.93 -40.99
CA VAL A 77 -0.13 31.95 -42.45
C VAL A 77 -1.41 32.24 -43.25
N ASN A 78 -2.53 32.56 -42.59
CA ASN A 78 -3.86 32.81 -43.19
C ASN A 78 -4.40 31.64 -44.03
N GLU A 79 -4.13 30.40 -43.61
CA GLU A 79 -4.66 29.19 -44.24
C GLU A 79 -6.04 28.82 -43.68
N GLU A 80 -6.99 28.48 -44.56
CA GLU A 80 -8.38 28.13 -44.18
C GLU A 80 -8.49 26.94 -43.22
N TYR A 81 -7.51 26.03 -43.25
CA TYR A 81 -7.51 24.82 -42.43
C TYR A 81 -7.15 25.05 -40.95
N GLY A 82 -6.73 26.26 -40.57
CA GLY A 82 -6.38 26.59 -39.17
C GLY A 82 -7.52 26.33 -38.18
N HIS A 83 -8.76 26.61 -38.57
CA HIS A 83 -9.94 26.35 -37.74
C HIS A 83 -10.21 24.87 -37.52
N VAL A 84 -9.99 24.02 -38.54
CA VAL A 84 -10.17 22.57 -38.43
C VAL A 84 -9.17 21.98 -37.44
N ALA A 85 -7.89 22.37 -37.56
CA ALA A 85 -6.87 21.97 -36.60
C ALA A 85 -7.20 22.45 -35.17
N GLY A 86 -7.75 23.66 -35.03
CA GLY A 86 -8.18 24.21 -33.74
C GLY A 86 -9.31 23.40 -33.08
N VAL A 87 -10.32 23.00 -33.85
CA VAL A 87 -11.41 22.14 -33.35
C VAL A 87 -10.88 20.78 -32.89
N ILE A 88 -9.97 20.17 -33.66
CA ILE A 88 -9.36 18.89 -33.27
C ILE A 88 -8.55 19.06 -31.98
N ALA A 89 -7.78 20.14 -31.83
CA ALA A 89 -7.06 20.43 -30.60
C ALA A 89 -8.01 20.55 -29.40
N LEU A 90 -9.12 21.28 -29.54
CA LEU A 90 -10.11 21.42 -28.46
C LEU A 90 -10.74 20.08 -28.07
N LEU A 91 -11.04 19.21 -29.03
CA LEU A 91 -11.54 17.86 -28.76
C LEU A 91 -10.51 17.03 -27.96
N GLN A 92 -9.25 17.07 -28.34
CA GLN A 92 -8.18 16.37 -27.62
C GLN A 92 -7.99 16.93 -26.20
N PHE A 93 -8.08 18.27 -26.05
CA PHE A 93 -8.03 18.90 -24.73
C PHE A 93 -9.19 18.45 -23.84
N ALA A 94 -10.41 18.37 -24.37
CA ALA A 94 -11.56 17.85 -23.64
C ALA A 94 -11.36 16.39 -23.18
N ILE A 95 -10.75 15.55 -24.02
CA ILE A 95 -10.40 14.16 -23.67
C ILE A 95 -9.39 14.14 -22.50
N VAL A 96 -8.35 14.97 -22.55
CA VAL A 96 -7.37 15.10 -21.46
C VAL A 96 -8.06 15.46 -20.14
N ILE A 97 -8.92 16.48 -20.15
CA ILE A 97 -9.68 16.90 -18.96
C ILE A 97 -10.60 15.77 -18.46
N GLY A 98 -11.24 15.03 -19.36
CA GLY A 98 -12.08 13.88 -19.04
C GLY A 98 -11.31 12.77 -18.32
N ILE A 99 -10.15 12.38 -18.84
CA ILE A 99 -9.28 11.36 -18.24
C ILE A 99 -8.83 11.79 -16.84
N LEU A 100 -8.35 13.02 -16.68
CA LEU A 100 -7.90 13.56 -15.41
C LEU A 100 -9.04 13.62 -14.38
N SER A 101 -10.23 14.06 -14.81
CA SER A 101 -11.43 14.14 -13.96
C SER A 101 -11.90 12.77 -13.52
N TYR A 102 -11.91 11.79 -14.43
CA TYR A 102 -12.27 10.41 -14.12
C TYR A 102 -11.32 9.80 -13.10
N TRP A 103 -10.00 9.90 -13.32
CA TRP A 103 -9.02 9.33 -12.39
C TRP A 103 -9.06 10.02 -11.02
N ARG A 104 -9.24 11.35 -11.00
CA ARG A 104 -9.42 12.10 -9.76
C ARG A 104 -10.69 11.71 -9.01
N SER A 105 -11.75 11.37 -9.72
CA SER A 105 -12.99 10.85 -9.12
C SER A 105 -12.75 9.51 -8.41
N LEU A 106 -11.99 8.60 -9.00
CA LEU A 106 -11.64 7.34 -8.35
C LEU A 106 -10.76 7.53 -7.10
N GLN A 107 -9.84 8.49 -7.15
CA GLN A 107 -8.93 8.78 -6.03
C GLN A 107 -9.63 9.42 -4.83
N TYR A 108 -10.54 10.37 -5.08
CA TYR A 108 -11.07 11.26 -4.04
C TYR A 108 -12.59 11.43 -4.04
N GLY A 109 -13.32 10.65 -4.83
CA GLY A 109 -14.77 10.65 -4.82
C GLY A 109 -15.41 11.58 -5.85
N GLY A 110 -14.68 12.53 -6.46
CA GLY A 110 -15.17 13.43 -7.52
C GLY A 110 -15.01 14.92 -7.19
N LEU A 111 -15.52 15.81 -8.06
CA LEU A 111 -15.46 17.27 -7.86
C LEU A 111 -16.60 17.83 -6.99
N THR A 112 -17.70 17.09 -6.82
CA THR A 112 -18.97 17.59 -6.25
C THR A 112 -19.64 16.66 -5.24
N VAL A 113 -18.87 15.78 -4.59
CA VAL A 113 -19.49 14.61 -3.95
C VAL A 113 -19.74 14.79 -2.45
N GLY A 114 -21.02 14.74 -2.08
CA GLY A 114 -21.50 14.66 -0.69
C GLY A 114 -21.64 13.24 -0.14
N LYS A 115 -21.21 12.19 -0.87
CA LYS A 115 -21.30 10.79 -0.43
C LYS A 115 -20.07 9.93 -0.81
N PRO A 116 -19.51 9.13 0.11
CA PRO A 116 -18.39 8.24 -0.19
C PRO A 116 -18.68 7.21 -1.29
N GLN A 117 -17.71 6.96 -2.17
CA GLN A 117 -17.75 5.88 -3.16
C GLN A 117 -17.45 4.51 -2.49
N PRO A 118 -17.94 3.39 -3.06
CA PRO A 118 -17.55 2.07 -2.61
C PRO A 118 -16.04 1.85 -2.82
N ALA A 119 -15.34 1.36 -1.79
CA ALA A 119 -13.92 1.05 -1.90
C ALA A 119 -13.69 -0.19 -2.78
N ILE A 120 -12.65 -0.16 -3.62
CA ILE A 120 -12.31 -1.26 -4.54
C ILE A 120 -11.94 -2.55 -3.78
N TYR A 121 -11.35 -2.41 -2.59
CA TYR A 121 -10.99 -3.53 -1.72
C TYR A 121 -12.06 -3.89 -0.70
N ALA A 122 -13.25 -3.27 -0.75
CA ALA A 122 -14.31 -3.58 0.19
C ALA A 122 -14.73 -5.03 0.00
N ASN A 123 -14.34 -5.89 0.94
CA ASN A 123 -14.74 -7.29 1.00
C ASN A 123 -15.47 -7.53 2.33
N PRO A 124 -16.77 -7.87 2.30
CA PRO A 124 -17.52 -8.23 3.50
C PRO A 124 -16.95 -9.43 4.25
N GLU A 125 -16.15 -10.29 3.61
CA GLU A 125 -15.56 -11.47 4.24
C GLU A 125 -14.20 -11.18 4.89
N ASP A 126 -13.60 -10.02 4.61
CA ASP A 126 -12.27 -9.64 5.11
C ASP A 126 -12.40 -8.70 6.33
N PRO A 127 -12.12 -9.17 7.56
CA PRO A 127 -12.25 -8.36 8.77
C PRO A 127 -11.30 -7.15 8.79
N ALA A 128 -10.13 -7.27 8.14
CA ALA A 128 -9.17 -6.18 8.05
C ALA A 128 -9.73 -5.06 7.14
N ALA A 129 -10.27 -5.42 5.99
CA ALA A 129 -10.93 -4.48 5.09
C ALA A 129 -12.12 -3.78 5.77
N GLN A 130 -12.95 -4.51 6.53
CA GLN A 130 -14.07 -3.92 7.27
C GLN A 130 -13.62 -2.90 8.32
N ASN A 131 -12.62 -3.24 9.14
CA ASN A 131 -12.15 -2.31 10.17
C ASN A 131 -11.46 -1.09 9.56
N LEU A 132 -10.78 -1.26 8.43
CA LEU A 132 -10.21 -0.17 7.67
C LEU A 132 -11.30 0.77 7.13
N GLU A 133 -12.39 0.22 6.61
CA GLU A 133 -13.55 1.01 6.17
C GLU A 133 -14.26 1.73 7.32
N ARG A 134 -14.30 1.14 8.52
CA ARG A 134 -14.80 1.83 9.72
C ARG A 134 -13.94 3.04 10.09
N LEU A 135 -12.61 2.94 9.98
CA LEU A 135 -11.73 4.11 10.13
C LEU A 135 -12.09 5.19 9.12
N PHE A 136 -12.15 4.84 7.82
CA PHE A 136 -12.47 5.82 6.78
C PHE A 136 -13.85 6.45 6.98
N THR A 137 -14.83 5.68 7.44
CA THR A 137 -16.16 6.21 7.79
C THR A 137 -16.09 7.27 8.89
N GLU A 138 -15.20 7.13 9.88
CA GLU A 138 -14.97 8.19 10.85
C GLU A 138 -14.24 9.39 10.22
N LEU A 139 -13.22 9.17 9.39
CA LEU A 139 -12.45 10.24 8.72
C LEU A 139 -13.29 11.08 7.75
N GLN A 140 -14.38 10.53 7.25
CA GLN A 140 -15.34 11.20 6.36
C GLN A 140 -16.28 12.15 7.10
N LYS A 141 -16.30 12.13 8.44
CA LYS A 141 -17.16 13.01 9.26
C LYS A 141 -16.42 14.29 9.62
N GLU A 142 -17.09 15.43 9.52
CA GLU A 142 -16.58 16.73 9.97
C GLU A 142 -16.24 16.76 11.47
N SER A 143 -16.93 15.95 12.28
CA SER A 143 -16.71 15.86 13.74
C SER A 143 -15.42 15.14 14.14
N THR A 144 -14.71 14.52 13.20
CA THR A 144 -13.50 13.74 13.47
C THR A 144 -12.26 14.63 13.35
N PRO A 145 -11.24 14.48 14.22
CA PRO A 145 -9.98 15.21 14.08
C PRO A 145 -9.40 15.05 12.67
N ARG A 146 -9.12 16.18 12.01
CA ARG A 146 -8.66 16.18 10.62
C ARG A 146 -7.25 15.60 10.50
N ALA A 147 -7.05 14.75 9.50
CA ALA A 147 -5.72 14.32 9.12
C ALA A 147 -4.93 15.51 8.55
N PHE A 148 -3.61 15.51 8.69
CA PHE A 148 -2.76 16.55 8.14
C PHE A 148 -1.47 15.98 7.56
N TYR A 149 -0.83 16.73 6.67
CA TYR A 149 0.53 16.47 6.23
C TYR A 149 1.43 17.65 6.60
N ARG A 150 2.73 17.41 6.67
CA ARG A 150 3.72 18.48 6.87
C ARG A 150 4.24 18.99 5.53
N SER A 151 4.31 20.32 5.38
CA SER A 151 4.94 20.96 4.24
C SER A 151 6.45 20.66 4.20
N ARG A 152 7.15 20.92 3.08
CA ARG A 152 8.63 20.89 3.06
C ARG A 152 9.21 21.86 4.11
N ASN A 153 8.48 22.94 4.38
CA ASN A 153 8.84 23.97 5.36
C ASN A 153 8.31 23.64 6.78
N GLY A 154 7.88 22.39 7.05
CA GLY A 154 7.36 21.96 8.35
C GLY A 154 5.92 22.39 8.69
N VAL A 155 5.32 23.31 7.92
CA VAL A 155 3.96 23.82 8.15
C VAL A 155 2.91 22.71 8.06
N LYS A 156 2.03 22.59 9.07
CA LYS A 156 0.90 21.66 9.07
C LYS A 156 -0.17 22.09 8.07
N ARG A 157 -0.63 21.17 7.22
CA ARG A 157 -1.71 21.37 6.26
C ARG A 157 -2.77 20.29 6.45
N TYR A 158 -3.96 20.69 6.87
CA TYR A 158 -5.08 19.78 7.09
C TYR A 158 -5.66 19.30 5.77
N VAL A 159 -6.08 18.04 5.78
CA VAL A 159 -6.76 17.35 4.68
C VAL A 159 -8.25 17.39 4.96
N ASP A 160 -9.00 17.80 3.95
CA ASP A 160 -10.47 17.83 3.95
C ASP A 160 -11.02 16.40 3.93
N GLU A 161 -12.12 16.18 4.66
CA GLU A 161 -12.83 14.91 4.77
C GLU A 161 -13.18 14.29 3.41
N ARG A 162 -13.43 15.12 2.38
CA ARG A 162 -13.75 14.66 1.02
C ARG A 162 -12.65 13.84 0.38
N TYR A 163 -11.38 14.04 0.77
CA TYR A 163 -10.27 13.24 0.21
C TYR A 163 -10.34 11.77 0.64
N PHE A 164 -11.17 11.42 1.62
CA PHE A 164 -11.42 10.03 2.01
C PHE A 164 -12.64 9.42 1.30
N PHE A 165 -13.29 10.13 0.36
CA PHE A 165 -14.51 9.65 -0.31
C PHE A 165 -14.21 8.75 -1.51
N GLY A 166 -12.96 8.73 -1.98
CA GLY A 166 -12.57 7.94 -3.15
C GLY A 166 -12.54 6.44 -2.91
N ALA A 167 -12.65 5.70 -4.02
CA ALA A 167 -12.62 4.25 -4.05
C ALA A 167 -11.22 3.66 -3.73
N LEU A 168 -10.17 4.48 -3.89
CA LEU A 168 -8.77 4.11 -3.68
C LEU A 168 -8.20 4.54 -2.32
N ARG A 169 -9.04 4.97 -1.37
CA ARG A 169 -8.64 5.56 -0.07
C ARG A 169 -7.61 4.78 0.76
N VAL A 170 -7.48 3.45 0.62
CA VAL A 170 -6.40 2.68 1.27
C VAL A 170 -5.00 3.13 0.87
N ALA A 171 -4.82 3.69 -0.33
CA ALA A 171 -3.52 4.22 -0.76
C ALA A 171 -3.03 5.38 0.12
N LEU A 172 -3.95 6.09 0.78
CA LEU A 172 -3.64 7.19 1.70
C LEU A 172 -2.95 6.70 2.98
N VAL A 173 -3.13 5.43 3.34
CA VAL A 173 -2.54 4.79 4.54
C VAL A 173 -1.49 3.73 4.20
N SER A 174 -1.29 3.41 2.92
CA SER A 174 -0.26 2.47 2.48
C SER A 174 1.12 3.14 2.44
N LYS A 175 2.19 2.36 2.62
CA LYS A 175 3.58 2.78 2.30
C LYS A 175 4.04 2.30 0.93
N ASN A 176 3.23 1.51 0.22
CA ASN A 176 3.58 0.99 -1.09
C ASN A 176 3.77 2.16 -2.09
N PRO A 177 5.01 2.47 -2.52
CA PRO A 177 5.25 3.59 -3.42
C PRO A 177 4.50 3.39 -4.74
N GLU A 178 4.42 2.17 -5.23
CA GLU A 178 3.83 1.86 -6.52
C GLU A 178 2.32 2.12 -6.60
N LEU A 179 1.60 2.06 -5.47
CA LEU A 179 0.18 2.43 -5.40
C LEU A 179 0.03 3.94 -5.16
N ARG A 180 0.93 4.53 -4.36
CA ARG A 180 0.90 5.96 -4.04
C ARG A 180 1.28 6.84 -5.23
N ASP A 181 2.18 6.37 -6.08
CA ASP A 181 2.60 7.09 -7.29
C ASP A 181 1.48 7.18 -8.33
N MET A 182 0.45 6.34 -8.21
CA MET A 182 -0.76 6.42 -9.02
C MET A 182 -1.69 7.58 -8.59
N PHE A 183 -1.45 8.23 -7.45
CA PHE A 183 -2.28 9.30 -6.92
C PHE A 183 -1.88 10.69 -7.42
N PHE A 184 -2.83 11.40 -8.03
CA PHE A 184 -2.70 12.85 -8.23
C PHE A 184 -2.89 13.53 -6.89
N PRO A 185 -2.15 14.59 -6.59
CA PRO A 185 -2.31 15.28 -5.34
C PRO A 185 -3.62 16.08 -5.23
N PRO A 186 -4.07 16.31 -3.99
CA PRO A 186 -5.18 17.20 -3.69
C PRO A 186 -4.90 18.63 -4.19
N ILE A 187 -3.64 19.10 -4.08
CA ILE A 187 -3.11 20.39 -4.56
C ILE A 187 -1.62 20.17 -4.94
N GLY A 188 -1.19 20.51 -6.17
CA GLY A 188 0.22 20.42 -6.60
C GLY A 188 0.54 19.21 -7.50
N VAL A 189 1.77 18.67 -7.44
CA VAL A 189 2.24 17.57 -8.33
C VAL A 189 2.47 16.20 -7.63
N TRP A 190 2.51 16.11 -6.28
CA TRP A 190 2.78 14.83 -5.59
C TRP A 190 2.06 14.64 -4.23
N PHE A 191 1.28 13.56 -4.06
CA PHE A 191 0.74 13.10 -2.75
C PHE A 191 1.50 11.88 -2.24
N SER A 192 2.82 11.95 -2.29
CA SER A 192 3.71 10.96 -1.67
C SER A 192 3.88 11.16 -0.15
N ARG A 193 3.20 12.15 0.44
CA ARG A 193 3.41 12.53 1.85
C ARG A 193 2.57 11.70 2.80
N GLU A 194 3.21 11.17 3.82
CA GLU A 194 2.52 10.50 4.92
C GLU A 194 1.55 11.45 5.62
N LEU A 195 0.36 10.94 5.93
CA LEU A 195 -0.65 11.64 6.70
C LEU A 195 -0.45 11.37 8.18
N PHE A 196 -0.79 12.35 8.99
CA PHE A 196 -0.72 12.32 10.44
C PHE A 196 -2.07 12.71 11.03
N MET A 197 -2.31 12.30 12.26
CA MET A 197 -3.49 12.66 13.02
C MET A 197 -3.13 12.86 14.48
N GLU A 198 -3.77 13.84 15.11
CA GLU A 198 -3.72 14.07 16.55
C GLU A 198 -5.02 13.50 17.14
N VAL A 199 -4.96 12.24 17.57
CA VAL A 199 -6.13 11.51 18.07
C VAL A 199 -5.74 10.49 19.12
N ASP A 200 -6.63 10.26 20.09
CA ASP A 200 -6.60 9.04 20.89
C ASP A 200 -7.14 7.88 20.05
N VAL A 201 -6.23 7.04 19.56
CA VAL A 201 -6.56 5.91 18.68
C VAL A 201 -7.49 4.91 19.36
N SER A 202 -7.34 4.69 20.67
CA SER A 202 -8.19 3.76 21.42
C SER A 202 -9.61 4.29 21.51
N ALA A 203 -9.78 5.58 21.81
CA ALA A 203 -11.09 6.23 21.79
C ALA A 203 -11.74 6.19 20.39
N LEU A 204 -10.94 6.40 19.33
CA LEU A 204 -11.43 6.35 17.95
C LEU A 204 -11.86 4.93 17.53
N ILE A 205 -11.13 3.89 17.91
CA ILE A 205 -11.49 2.47 17.66
C ILE A 205 -12.83 2.14 18.31
N VAL A 206 -13.03 2.57 19.57
CA VAL A 206 -14.28 2.37 20.31
C VAL A 206 -15.43 3.11 19.63
N LYS A 207 -15.22 4.39 19.27
CA LYS A 207 -16.22 5.21 18.56
C LYS A 207 -16.63 4.57 17.23
N ALA A 208 -15.65 4.08 16.47
CA ALA A 208 -15.86 3.42 15.18
C ALA A 208 -16.44 2.00 15.29
N LYS A 209 -16.58 1.46 16.52
CA LYS A 209 -16.95 0.06 16.79
C LYS A 209 -16.06 -0.92 16.01
N ALA A 210 -14.79 -0.58 15.81
CA ALA A 210 -13.82 -1.46 15.17
C ALA A 210 -13.47 -2.62 16.11
N LYS A 211 -13.22 -3.80 15.54
CA LYS A 211 -12.84 -5.01 16.29
C LYS A 211 -11.47 -5.47 15.79
N PRO A 212 -10.37 -4.82 16.22
CA PRO A 212 -9.03 -5.21 15.79
C PRO A 212 -8.77 -6.67 16.12
N ASN A 213 -8.20 -7.40 15.18
CA ASN A 213 -7.89 -8.80 15.38
C ASN A 213 -6.89 -8.94 16.54
N ALA A 214 -7.19 -9.88 17.44
CA ALA A 214 -6.40 -10.21 18.61
C ALA A 214 -5.62 -11.51 18.44
N ALA A 215 -5.71 -12.15 17.26
CA ALA A 215 -4.85 -13.25 16.92
C ALA A 215 -3.40 -12.85 17.20
N GLY A 216 -2.65 -13.71 17.89
CA GLY A 216 -1.24 -13.49 18.08
C GLY A 216 -0.55 -13.32 16.73
N VAL A 217 0.60 -12.65 16.72
CA VAL A 217 1.49 -12.57 15.57
C VAL A 217 1.48 -13.91 14.85
N LYS A 218 1.10 -13.94 13.57
CA LYS A 218 1.45 -15.08 12.73
C LYS A 218 2.96 -14.95 12.62
N LYS A 219 3.67 -15.54 13.60
CA LYS A 219 5.13 -15.52 13.65
C LYS A 219 5.57 -16.01 12.29
N THR A 220 5.99 -15.09 11.42
CA THR A 220 6.74 -15.47 10.25
C THR A 220 8.07 -15.85 10.87
N TYR A 221 8.21 -17.11 11.28
CA TYR A 221 9.44 -17.55 11.92
C TYR A 221 10.51 -17.35 10.87
N ASP A 222 11.54 -16.62 11.28
CA ASP A 222 12.68 -16.38 10.43
C ASP A 222 13.33 -17.74 10.13
N TYR A 223 13.91 -17.88 8.94
CA TYR A 223 14.68 -19.06 8.55
C TYR A 223 15.68 -19.49 9.65
N THR A 224 16.18 -18.50 10.40
CA THR A 224 16.99 -18.64 11.60
C THR A 224 16.41 -19.59 12.65
N ASP A 225 15.11 -19.50 12.96
CA ASP A 225 14.47 -20.34 14.00
C ASP A 225 14.31 -21.79 13.52
N ALA A 226 13.93 -21.97 12.25
CA ALA A 226 13.87 -23.28 11.63
C ALA A 226 15.26 -23.94 11.62
N ALA A 227 16.29 -23.19 11.22
CA ALA A 227 17.67 -23.66 11.18
C ALA A 227 18.20 -24.02 12.59
N MET A 228 17.93 -23.19 13.61
CA MET A 228 18.32 -23.46 14.99
C MET A 228 17.64 -24.72 15.54
N SER A 229 16.35 -24.91 15.27
CA SER A 229 15.61 -26.11 15.66
C SER A 229 16.13 -27.37 14.94
N LEU A 230 16.57 -27.24 13.70
CA LEU A 230 17.10 -28.35 12.90
C LEU A 230 18.50 -28.78 13.33
N ILE A 231 19.34 -27.86 13.83
CA ILE A 231 20.68 -28.20 14.35
C ILE A 231 20.59 -29.21 15.51
N GLU A 232 19.52 -29.14 16.29
CA GLU A 232 19.29 -30.06 17.41
C GLU A 232 18.66 -31.39 16.98
N HIS A 233 18.16 -31.49 15.74
CA HIS A 233 17.44 -32.66 15.26
C HIS A 233 18.38 -33.89 15.11
N PRO A 234 18.01 -35.07 15.65
CA PRO A 234 18.88 -36.26 15.63
C PRO A 234 19.30 -36.67 14.22
N ALA A 235 18.40 -36.58 13.24
CA ALA A 235 18.70 -36.88 11.84
C ALA A 235 19.75 -35.94 11.22
N ILE A 236 19.91 -34.71 11.72
CA ILE A 236 20.96 -33.77 11.26
C ILE A 236 22.31 -34.10 11.92
N ARG A 237 22.32 -34.58 13.16
CA ARG A 237 23.54 -34.99 13.88
C ARG A 237 24.23 -36.16 13.20
N GLU A 238 23.47 -37.12 12.68
CA GLU A 238 23.99 -38.32 12.01
C GLU A 238 24.17 -38.14 10.49
N LEU A 239 23.72 -37.01 9.94
CA LEU A 239 23.73 -36.75 8.50
C LEU A 239 25.14 -36.60 7.93
N ASP A 240 25.52 -37.38 6.92
CA ASP A 240 26.73 -37.11 6.14
C ASP A 240 26.48 -35.98 5.11
N PRO A 241 27.15 -34.81 5.21
CA PRO A 241 26.91 -33.68 4.31
C PRO A 241 27.39 -33.90 2.87
N ASN A 242 28.16 -34.96 2.59
CA ASN A 242 28.67 -35.29 1.26
C ASN A 242 27.88 -36.41 0.56
N LYS A 243 26.94 -37.04 1.26
CA LYS A 243 26.12 -38.12 0.70
C LYS A 243 25.06 -37.60 -0.27
N ARG A 244 24.87 -38.34 -1.37
CA ARG A 244 23.82 -38.07 -2.36
C ARG A 244 22.45 -38.29 -1.70
N GLY A 245 21.66 -37.23 -1.57
CA GLY A 245 20.34 -37.25 -0.90
C GLY A 245 20.24 -36.38 0.37
N SER A 246 21.36 -35.94 0.94
CA SER A 246 21.35 -35.16 2.19
C SER A 246 20.61 -33.83 2.06
N GLN A 247 20.67 -33.18 0.89
CA GLN A 247 19.92 -31.94 0.65
C GLN A 247 18.41 -32.17 0.60
N MET A 248 17.97 -33.31 0.05
CA MET A 248 16.55 -33.67 0.01
C MET A 248 16.02 -33.96 1.41
N LEU A 249 16.83 -34.61 2.24
CA LEU A 249 16.51 -34.89 3.63
C LEU A 249 16.39 -33.59 4.46
N VAL A 250 17.35 -32.67 4.36
CA VAL A 250 17.28 -31.37 5.07
C VAL A 250 16.10 -30.53 4.57
N LYS A 251 15.82 -30.55 3.26
CA LYS A 251 14.65 -29.87 2.67
C LYS A 251 13.34 -30.45 3.21
N GLY A 252 13.24 -31.78 3.31
CA GLY A 252 12.08 -32.46 3.92
C GLY A 252 11.90 -32.06 5.38
N LEU A 253 12.96 -32.11 6.18
CA LEU A 253 12.90 -31.70 7.59
C LEU A 253 12.52 -30.22 7.77
N LEU A 254 12.98 -29.33 6.89
CA LEU A 254 12.53 -27.94 6.88
C LEU A 254 11.04 -27.84 6.58
N HIS A 255 10.55 -28.57 5.58
CA HIS A 255 9.15 -28.60 5.20
C HIS A 255 8.28 -29.11 6.36
N ASP A 256 8.64 -30.25 6.95
CA ASP A 256 7.94 -30.86 8.08
C ASP A 256 7.96 -29.94 9.31
N TRP A 257 9.04 -29.20 9.53
CA TRP A 257 9.12 -28.20 10.59
C TRP A 257 8.12 -27.05 10.35
N TYR A 258 8.00 -26.55 9.12
CA TYR A 258 6.99 -25.53 8.80
C TYR A 258 5.56 -26.07 8.95
N GLU A 259 5.28 -27.30 8.49
CA GLU A 259 3.96 -27.92 8.62
C GLU A 259 3.58 -28.19 10.08
N SER A 260 4.48 -28.77 10.87
CA SER A 260 4.25 -29.06 12.30
C SER A 260 4.02 -27.79 13.12
N ASN A 261 4.62 -26.67 12.72
CA ASN A 261 4.38 -25.35 13.29
C ASN A 261 3.20 -24.58 12.66
N ARG A 262 2.38 -25.25 11.83
CA ARG A 262 1.19 -24.71 11.14
C ARG A 262 1.50 -23.50 10.27
N GLN A 263 2.60 -23.54 9.54
CA GLN A 263 3.08 -22.46 8.69
C GLN A 263 3.06 -22.85 7.21
N THR A 264 3.01 -21.84 6.34
CA THR A 264 3.16 -22.06 4.90
C THR A 264 4.65 -22.14 4.58
N PRO A 265 5.16 -23.30 4.12
CA PRO A 265 6.57 -23.44 3.78
C PRO A 265 6.95 -22.48 2.64
N PRO A 266 8.17 -21.93 2.64
CA PRO A 266 8.71 -21.19 1.50
C PRO A 266 8.67 -22.00 0.21
N GLY A 267 8.72 -21.30 -0.94
CA GLY A 267 8.71 -21.95 -2.24
C GLY A 267 9.83 -22.98 -2.40
N GLU A 268 9.61 -23.99 -3.24
CA GLU A 268 10.49 -25.16 -3.37
C GLU A 268 11.96 -24.78 -3.63
N THR A 269 12.19 -23.77 -4.47
CA THR A 269 13.52 -23.21 -4.79
C THR A 269 14.20 -22.57 -3.57
N GLN A 270 13.43 -21.88 -2.73
CA GLN A 270 13.96 -21.25 -1.51
C GLN A 270 14.32 -22.29 -0.45
N LEU A 271 13.47 -23.30 -0.26
CA LEU A 271 13.78 -24.42 0.62
C LEU A 271 15.05 -25.18 0.18
N ALA A 272 15.26 -25.34 -1.13
CA ALA A 272 16.48 -25.96 -1.65
C ALA A 272 17.74 -25.14 -1.37
N LEU A 273 17.67 -23.80 -1.45
CA LEU A 273 18.76 -22.89 -1.09
C LEU A 273 19.08 -22.97 0.40
N TYR A 274 18.04 -22.95 1.24
CA TYR A 274 18.17 -23.08 2.69
C TYR A 274 18.79 -24.40 3.13
N ALA A 275 18.37 -25.51 2.52
CA ALA A 275 18.96 -26.82 2.77
C ALA A 275 20.45 -26.85 2.39
N LYS A 276 20.83 -26.21 1.29
CA LYS A 276 22.24 -26.09 0.87
C LYS A 276 23.07 -25.31 1.89
N MET A 277 22.57 -24.17 2.37
CA MET A 277 23.27 -23.36 3.37
C MET A 277 23.51 -24.13 4.67
N ILE A 278 22.52 -24.89 5.16
CA ILE A 278 22.66 -25.72 6.36
C ILE A 278 23.75 -26.79 6.15
N LEU A 279 23.75 -27.47 4.99
CA LEU A 279 24.77 -28.47 4.66
C LEU A 279 26.17 -27.88 4.58
N ASP A 280 26.31 -26.68 4.00
CA ASP A 280 27.60 -25.99 3.91
C ASP A 280 28.15 -25.62 5.29
N VAL A 281 27.29 -25.21 6.23
CA VAL A 281 27.67 -24.94 7.62
C VAL A 281 28.07 -26.23 8.34
N ILE A 282 27.29 -27.31 8.20
CA ILE A 282 27.62 -28.62 8.78
C ILE A 282 28.98 -29.11 8.27
N ARG A 283 29.23 -29.00 6.95
CA ARG A 283 30.50 -29.39 6.34
C ARG A 283 31.67 -28.62 6.94
N LYS A 284 31.54 -27.29 7.09
CA LYS A 284 32.58 -26.45 7.69
C LYS A 284 32.87 -26.82 9.15
N ASN A 285 31.83 -27.12 9.93
CA ASN A 285 31.99 -27.45 11.35
C ASN A 285 32.58 -28.85 11.60
N ARG A 286 32.39 -29.80 10.68
CA ARG A 286 32.91 -31.18 10.79
C ARG A 286 34.26 -31.41 10.09
N ALA A 287 34.71 -30.43 9.31
CA ALA A 287 36.04 -30.43 8.69
C ALA A 287 37.13 -29.85 9.63
N ARG A 288 36.74 -29.45 10.85
CA ARG A 288 37.63 -29.14 11.98
C ARG A 288 37.73 -30.36 12.88
#